data_AF-A0AAW7DUB6-F1
#
_entry.id   AF-A0AAW7DUB6-F1
#
_cell.length_a   1.000
_cell.length_b   1.000
_cell.length_c   1.000
_cell.angle_alpha   90.00
_cell.angle_beta   90.00
_cell.angle_gamma   90.00
#
_symmetry.space_group_name_H-M   'P 1'
#
loop_
_entity.id
_entity.type
_entity.pdbx_description
1 polymer ?
#
loop_
_entity_poly.entity_id
_entity_poly.type
_entity_poly.pdbx_seq_one_letter_code
_entity_poly.pdbx_strand_id
1 'polypeptide(L)'
;MNPPKQLIACSLRDFPEWHKQRSWYAVWTLLLDQPDLQQQLERCQRHLSAWLHPQQRQLHLTLYVAGFPSHTPRYADCISWQQLSLQQQAIRQLELQPFKLQLTELETFAHAPYIKVANNSQLTAIRQCLAHISPEQRFSEYLPHITLGLYRRAPSLEQFNRLRQSCPFTPSHWSVRSLYLQSYLATDQLGPLQTHWHYRF
;
A
#
# COMPACT_ATOMS: atom_id res chain seq x y z
N MET A 1 -9.63 3.20 -13.85
CA MET A 1 -9.85 4.28 -12.86
C MET A 1 -9.69 5.62 -13.55
N ASN A 2 -10.64 6.54 -13.35
CA ASN A 2 -10.56 7.88 -13.92
C ASN A 2 -9.53 8.73 -13.16
N PRO A 3 -8.75 9.58 -13.83
CA PRO A 3 -7.83 10.49 -13.16
C PRO A 3 -8.60 11.41 -12.19
N PRO A 4 -8.00 11.80 -11.06
CA PRO A 4 -8.65 12.70 -10.12
C PRO A 4 -8.94 14.05 -10.81
N LYS A 5 -10.14 14.59 -10.59
CA LYS A 5 -10.51 15.93 -11.10
C LYS A 5 -9.69 17.05 -10.44
N GLN A 6 -9.21 16.81 -9.22
CA GLN A 6 -8.37 17.73 -8.46
C GLN A 6 -7.47 16.95 -7.50
N LEU A 7 -6.30 17.51 -7.20
CA LEU A 7 -5.40 17.01 -6.17
C LEU A 7 -5.65 17.79 -4.88
N ILE A 8 -5.57 17.09 -3.75
CA ILE A 8 -6.00 17.59 -2.45
C ILE A 8 -4.91 17.27 -1.43
N ALA A 9 -4.48 18.29 -0.68
CA ALA A 9 -3.54 18.10 0.42
C ALA A 9 -4.16 17.15 1.46
N CYS A 10 -3.37 16.20 1.93
CA CYS A 10 -3.75 15.29 2.99
C CYS A 10 -3.51 15.96 4.35
N SER A 11 -4.56 16.03 5.15
CA SER A 11 -4.47 16.49 6.54
C SER A 11 -3.99 15.34 7.43
N LEU A 12 -2.78 15.47 7.97
CA LEU A 12 -2.26 14.54 8.97
C LEU A 12 -2.84 14.92 10.32
N ARG A 13 -3.84 14.17 10.75
CA ARG A 13 -4.45 14.27 12.06
C ARG A 13 -4.88 12.89 12.53
N ASP A 14 -5.18 12.80 13.81
CA ASP A 14 -5.86 11.64 14.35
C ASP A 14 -7.33 11.59 13.88
N PHE A 15 -7.85 10.37 13.70
CA PHE A 15 -9.22 10.09 13.29
C PHE A 15 -9.88 9.11 14.30
N PRO A 16 -10.14 9.56 15.54
CA PRO A 16 -10.75 8.73 16.58
C PRO A 16 -12.12 8.16 16.19
N GLU A 17 -12.86 8.86 15.33
CA GLU A 17 -14.13 8.40 14.77
C GLU A 17 -13.99 7.10 13.98
N TRP A 18 -12.87 6.92 13.29
CA TRP A 18 -12.53 5.76 12.48
C TRP A 18 -11.93 4.66 13.34
N HIS A 19 -10.82 4.94 14.04
CA HIS A 19 -10.09 3.89 14.72
C HIS A 19 -10.75 3.47 16.04
N LYS A 20 -11.62 4.28 16.65
CA LYS A 20 -12.44 3.92 17.82
C LYS A 20 -11.62 3.27 18.95
N GLN A 21 -10.51 3.91 19.32
CA GLN A 21 -9.53 3.46 20.32
C GLN A 21 -8.74 2.19 19.94
N ARG A 22 -8.91 1.63 18.74
CA ARG A 22 -8.11 0.52 18.22
C ARG A 22 -6.81 1.09 17.64
N SER A 23 -5.67 0.55 18.05
CA SER A 23 -4.37 1.14 17.74
C SER A 23 -3.77 0.65 16.43
N TRP A 24 -3.96 -0.62 16.07
CA TRP A 24 -3.22 -1.25 14.98
C TRP A 24 -4.13 -1.62 13.82
N TYR A 25 -3.75 -1.24 12.61
CA TYR A 25 -4.47 -1.58 11.40
C TYR A 25 -3.64 -2.52 10.53
N ALA A 26 -4.15 -3.73 10.31
CA ALA A 26 -3.44 -4.82 9.65
C ALA A 26 -3.63 -4.79 8.12
N VAL A 27 -2.53 -5.01 7.41
CA VAL A 27 -2.44 -5.00 5.96
C VAL A 27 -1.50 -6.10 5.48
N TRP A 28 -1.84 -6.72 4.35
CA TRP A 28 -0.95 -7.57 3.59
C TRP A 28 -0.20 -6.73 2.56
N THR A 29 1.11 -6.89 2.51
CA THR A 29 1.99 -6.04 1.71
C THR A 29 3.08 -6.84 1.01
N LEU A 30 3.57 -6.27 -0.08
CA LEU A 30 4.82 -6.65 -0.70
C LEU A 30 5.84 -5.54 -0.39
N LEU A 31 6.92 -5.86 0.32
CA LEU A 31 8.00 -4.92 0.61
C LEU A 31 9.04 -4.97 -0.51
N LEU A 32 9.59 -3.83 -0.87
CA LEU A 32 10.69 -3.78 -1.83
C LEU A 32 11.96 -4.36 -1.18
N ASP A 33 12.49 -5.42 -1.78
CA ASP A 33 13.75 -6.08 -1.42
C ASP A 33 14.82 -5.97 -2.52
N GLN A 34 14.59 -5.11 -3.51
CA GLN A 34 15.48 -4.85 -4.65
C GLN A 34 16.11 -3.45 -4.53
N PRO A 35 17.40 -3.34 -4.13
CA PRO A 35 18.04 -2.05 -3.85
C PRO A 35 17.96 -1.02 -4.98
N ASP A 36 18.21 -1.45 -6.22
CA ASP A 36 18.18 -0.54 -7.37
C ASP A 36 16.79 0.07 -7.60
N LEU A 37 15.74 -0.76 -7.42
CA LEU A 37 14.38 -0.28 -7.55
C LEU A 37 14.01 0.64 -6.40
N GLN A 38 14.39 0.28 -5.17
CA GLN A 38 14.17 1.13 -4.01
C GLN A 38 14.84 2.50 -4.21
N GLN A 39 16.10 2.54 -4.65
CA GLN A 39 16.82 3.78 -4.90
C GLN A 39 16.16 4.63 -5.99
N GLN A 40 15.62 4.00 -7.03
CA GLN A 40 14.86 4.70 -8.07
C GLN A 40 13.57 5.32 -7.52
N LEU A 41 12.81 4.61 -6.70
CA LEU A 41 11.62 5.15 -6.06
C LEU A 41 11.94 6.28 -5.07
N GLU A 42 13.03 6.18 -4.32
CA GLU A 42 13.52 7.25 -3.45
C GLU A 42 13.94 8.51 -4.22
N ARG A 43 14.46 8.37 -5.45
CA ARG A 43 14.69 9.52 -6.36
C ARG A 43 13.36 10.18 -6.74
N CYS A 44 12.32 9.40 -6.99
CA CYS A 44 10.98 9.92 -7.26
C CYS A 44 10.39 10.66 -6.05
N GLN A 45 10.56 10.11 -4.84
CA GLN A 45 10.16 10.79 -3.61
C GLN A 45 10.89 12.11 -3.42
N ARG A 46 12.20 12.15 -3.68
CA ARG A 46 13.00 13.39 -3.61
C ARG A 46 12.54 14.43 -4.63
N HIS A 47 12.25 14.00 -5.87
CA HIS A 47 11.67 14.87 -6.91
C HIS A 47 10.35 15.52 -6.48
N LEU A 48 9.53 14.78 -5.73
CA LEU A 48 8.22 15.25 -5.24
C LEU A 48 8.27 15.88 -3.84
N SER A 49 9.44 15.95 -3.19
CA SER A 49 9.57 16.28 -1.76
C SER A 49 8.95 17.61 -1.35
N ALA A 50 8.97 18.63 -2.21
CA ALA A 50 8.33 19.92 -1.94
C ALA A 50 6.80 19.82 -1.74
N TRP A 51 6.18 18.77 -2.28
CA TRP A 51 4.75 18.53 -2.24
C TRP A 51 4.33 17.50 -1.20
N LEU A 52 5.26 16.66 -0.73
CA LEU A 52 4.98 15.54 0.15
C LEU A 52 5.21 15.89 1.63
N HIS A 53 4.48 15.23 2.50
CA HIS A 53 4.83 15.17 3.92
C HIS A 53 6.08 14.31 4.12
N PRO A 54 6.95 14.63 5.10
CA PRO A 54 7.94 13.68 5.60
C PRO A 54 7.26 12.41 6.09
N GLN A 55 7.85 11.25 5.84
CA GLN A 55 7.28 9.96 6.25
C GLN A 55 8.35 8.96 6.66
N GLN A 56 7.95 8.01 7.49
CA GLN A 56 8.77 6.85 7.89
C GLN A 56 8.26 5.54 7.27
N ARG A 57 7.08 5.59 6.64
CA ARG A 57 6.47 4.48 5.91
C ARG A 57 7.41 3.93 4.85
N GLN A 58 7.72 2.64 4.95
CA GLN A 58 8.56 1.94 3.99
C GLN A 58 7.87 1.88 2.62
N LEU A 59 8.64 1.86 1.53
CA LEU A 59 8.10 1.65 0.19
C LEU A 59 7.55 0.23 0.07
N HIS A 60 6.28 0.13 -0.30
CA HIS A 60 5.57 -1.14 -0.38
C HIS A 60 4.40 -1.04 -1.35
N LEU A 61 3.95 -2.20 -1.83
CA LEU A 61 2.64 -2.35 -2.42
C LEU A 61 1.69 -2.87 -1.36
N THR A 62 0.59 -2.16 -1.08
CA THR A 62 -0.50 -2.68 -0.24
C THR A 62 -1.33 -3.64 -1.07
N LEU A 63 -1.28 -4.92 -0.74
CA LEU A 63 -1.96 -5.97 -1.51
C LEU A 63 -3.39 -6.21 -1.02
N TYR A 64 -3.60 -6.20 0.30
CA TYR A 64 -4.92 -6.48 0.89
C TYR A 64 -5.06 -5.77 2.24
N VAL A 65 -6.18 -5.10 2.47
CA VAL A 65 -6.46 -4.42 3.74
C VAL A 65 -7.30 -5.34 4.63
N ALA A 66 -6.69 -5.86 5.71
CA ALA A 66 -7.32 -6.87 6.56
C ALA A 66 -8.29 -6.25 7.58
N GLY A 67 -7.90 -5.13 8.21
CA GLY A 67 -8.73 -4.43 9.21
C GLY A 67 -8.04 -4.30 10.57
N PHE A 68 -8.80 -3.95 11.60
CA PHE A 68 -8.33 -3.85 12.98
C PHE A 68 -8.33 -5.21 13.67
N PRO A 69 -7.16 -5.78 14.06
CA PRO A 69 -7.10 -7.01 14.83
C PRO A 69 -7.87 -6.86 16.16
N SER A 70 -8.71 -7.84 16.49
CA SER A 70 -9.51 -7.81 17.72
C SER A 70 -9.78 -9.21 18.27
N HIS A 71 -9.74 -9.37 19.59
CA HIS A 71 -10.24 -10.57 20.27
C HIS A 71 -11.77 -10.61 20.32
N THR A 72 -12.42 -9.45 20.31
CA THR A 72 -13.87 -9.30 20.32
C THR A 72 -14.27 -8.36 19.19
N PRO A 73 -14.49 -8.85 17.97
CA PRO A 73 -14.90 -8.02 16.84
C PRO A 73 -16.20 -7.28 17.16
N ARG A 74 -16.17 -5.94 17.10
CA ARG A 74 -17.33 -5.07 17.40
C ARG A 74 -17.76 -4.21 16.21
N TYR A 75 -16.91 -4.10 15.20
CA TYR A 75 -17.11 -3.24 14.04
C TYR A 75 -16.84 -4.04 12.77
N ALA A 76 -17.43 -3.61 11.65
CA ALA A 76 -17.32 -4.29 10.36
C ALA A 76 -15.89 -4.37 9.82
N ASP A 77 -15.04 -3.42 10.23
CA ASP A 77 -13.62 -3.34 9.90
C ASP A 77 -12.71 -4.06 10.91
N CYS A 78 -13.28 -4.88 11.80
CA CYS A 78 -12.51 -5.77 12.66
C CYS A 78 -12.16 -7.07 11.95
N ILE A 79 -10.97 -7.59 12.24
CA ILE A 79 -10.56 -8.94 11.89
C ILE A 79 -10.14 -9.69 13.17
N SER A 80 -10.59 -10.93 13.34
CA SER A 80 -10.15 -11.73 14.49
C SER A 80 -8.73 -12.25 14.30
N TRP A 81 -8.03 -12.50 15.40
CA TRP A 81 -6.72 -13.16 15.36
C TRP A 81 -6.78 -14.55 14.72
N GLN A 82 -7.90 -15.28 14.91
CA GLN A 82 -8.12 -16.57 14.24
C GLN A 82 -8.19 -16.40 12.72
N GLN A 83 -8.91 -15.39 12.21
CA GLN A 83 -8.95 -15.11 10.77
C GLN A 83 -7.58 -14.73 10.20
N LEU A 84 -6.78 -13.93 10.92
CA LEU A 84 -5.42 -13.61 10.50
C LEU A 84 -4.54 -14.88 10.43
N SER A 85 -4.63 -15.77 11.41
CA SER A 85 -3.92 -17.06 11.39
C SER A 85 -4.37 -17.94 10.22
N LEU A 86 -5.68 -18.00 9.93
CA LEU A 86 -6.21 -18.72 8.77
C LEU A 86 -5.70 -18.12 7.46
N GLN A 87 -5.63 -16.79 7.34
CA GLN A 87 -5.04 -16.13 6.17
C GLN A 87 -3.58 -16.52 5.99
N GLN A 88 -2.76 -16.51 7.05
CA GLN A 88 -1.36 -16.96 6.99
C GLN A 88 -1.23 -18.41 6.52
N GLN A 89 -2.08 -19.31 7.02
CA GLN A 89 -2.10 -20.71 6.61
C GLN A 89 -2.49 -20.86 5.13
N ALA A 90 -3.54 -20.17 4.69
CA ALA A 90 -4.00 -20.24 3.31
C ALA A 90 -2.95 -19.71 2.33
N ILE A 91 -2.23 -18.64 2.69
CA ILE A 91 -1.09 -18.15 1.90
C ILE A 91 0.01 -19.21 1.76
N ARG A 92 0.35 -19.95 2.83
CA ARG A 92 1.35 -21.03 2.73
C ARG A 92 0.89 -22.13 1.79
N GLN A 93 -0.41 -22.45 1.80
CA GLN A 93 -1.02 -23.49 0.96
C GLN A 93 -1.12 -23.08 -0.52
N LEU A 94 -0.98 -21.80 -0.86
CA LEU A 94 -0.93 -21.36 -2.26
C LEU A 94 0.35 -21.79 -2.97
N GLU A 95 1.39 -22.20 -2.24
CA GLU A 95 2.69 -22.63 -2.80
C GLU A 95 3.23 -21.66 -3.87
N LEU A 96 3.12 -20.36 -3.56
CA LEU A 96 3.54 -19.29 -4.46
C LEU A 96 4.95 -19.54 -4.95
N GLN A 97 5.21 -19.14 -6.20
CA GLN A 97 6.55 -19.06 -6.77
C GLN A 97 6.92 -17.59 -6.96
N PRO A 98 8.22 -17.23 -6.98
CA PRO A 98 8.63 -15.87 -7.27
C PRO A 98 8.00 -15.37 -8.58
N PHE A 99 7.47 -14.16 -8.56
CA PHE A 99 6.82 -13.56 -9.73
C PHE A 99 7.29 -12.14 -9.97
N LYS A 100 7.12 -11.67 -11.21
CA LYS A 100 7.52 -10.32 -11.61
C LYS A 100 6.31 -9.41 -11.73
N LEU A 101 6.45 -8.20 -11.20
CA LEU A 101 5.52 -7.10 -11.39
C LEU A 101 6.15 -6.06 -12.31
N GLN A 102 5.36 -5.52 -13.23
CA GLN A 102 5.79 -4.42 -14.09
C GLN A 102 5.38 -3.10 -13.45
N LEU A 103 6.35 -2.21 -13.23
CA LEU A 103 6.12 -0.83 -12.79
C LEU A 103 6.20 0.08 -14.02
N THR A 104 5.19 0.92 -14.23
CA THR A 104 5.01 1.65 -15.49
C THR A 104 5.34 3.13 -15.35
N GLU A 105 4.47 3.91 -14.72
CA GLU A 105 4.59 5.36 -14.68
C GLU A 105 4.22 5.96 -13.31
N LEU A 106 4.64 7.21 -13.10
CA LEU A 106 4.13 8.04 -12.02
C LEU A 106 2.70 8.45 -12.33
N GLU A 107 1.80 8.15 -11.41
CA GLU A 107 0.40 8.58 -11.43
C GLU A 107 0.01 9.13 -10.05
N THR A 108 -1.24 9.56 -9.90
CA THR A 108 -1.70 10.12 -8.63
C THR A 108 -3.15 9.81 -8.34
N PHE A 109 -3.42 9.51 -7.08
CA PHE A 109 -4.75 9.68 -6.50
C PHE A 109 -4.93 11.14 -6.09
N ALA A 110 -6.12 11.50 -5.60
CA ALA A 110 -6.36 12.86 -5.10
C ALA A 110 -5.33 13.27 -4.03
N HIS A 111 -4.95 12.37 -3.13
CA HIS A 111 -4.12 12.70 -1.96
C HIS A 111 -2.67 12.21 -2.02
N ALA A 112 -2.31 11.39 -3.01
CA ALA A 112 -1.05 10.67 -3.00
C ALA A 112 -0.54 10.37 -4.42
N PRO A 113 0.70 10.75 -4.77
CA PRO A 113 1.36 10.22 -5.95
C PRO A 113 1.82 8.79 -5.71
N TYR A 114 1.82 7.98 -6.76
CA TYR A 114 2.21 6.59 -6.71
C TYR A 114 2.88 6.14 -8.01
N ILE A 115 3.72 5.11 -7.96
CA ILE A 115 4.12 4.38 -9.16
C ILE A 115 3.10 3.29 -9.44
N LYS A 116 2.54 3.32 -10.65
CA LYS A 116 1.56 2.33 -11.09
C LYS A 116 2.24 0.99 -11.32
N VAL A 117 1.58 -0.07 -10.88
CA VAL A 117 1.96 -1.45 -11.14
C VAL A 117 0.93 -2.06 -12.08
N ALA A 118 1.37 -2.83 -13.07
CA ALA A 118 0.46 -3.53 -13.97
C ALA A 118 -0.34 -4.60 -13.21
N ASN A 119 -1.56 -4.88 -13.68
CA ASN A 119 -2.34 -5.99 -13.15
C ASN A 119 -1.58 -7.31 -13.35
N ASN A 120 -1.67 -8.20 -12.37
CA ASN A 120 -0.96 -9.46 -12.37
C ASN A 120 -1.84 -10.54 -11.71
N SER A 121 -1.89 -11.73 -12.32
CA SER A 121 -2.74 -12.83 -11.87
C SER A 121 -2.36 -13.36 -10.49
N GLN A 122 -1.08 -13.31 -10.10
CA GLN A 122 -0.63 -13.72 -8.76
C GLN A 122 -1.16 -12.78 -7.69
N LEU A 123 -1.19 -11.45 -7.94
CA LEU A 123 -1.81 -10.51 -7.01
C LEU A 123 -3.31 -10.80 -6.85
N THR A 124 -4.00 -11.10 -7.96
CA THR A 124 -5.42 -11.47 -7.93
C THR A 124 -5.64 -12.77 -7.14
N ALA A 125 -4.84 -13.81 -7.38
CA ALA A 125 -4.95 -15.09 -6.70
C ALA A 125 -4.74 -14.96 -5.18
N ILE A 126 -3.70 -14.22 -4.76
CA ILE A 126 -3.45 -13.94 -3.35
C ILE A 126 -4.63 -13.19 -2.72
N ARG A 127 -5.12 -12.13 -3.38
CA ARG A 127 -6.26 -11.35 -2.88
C ARG A 127 -7.54 -12.19 -2.77
N GLN A 128 -7.80 -13.05 -3.75
CA GLN A 128 -8.93 -13.97 -3.71
C GLN A 128 -8.79 -14.94 -2.54
N CYS A 129 -7.63 -15.57 -2.36
CA CYS A 129 -7.34 -16.45 -1.23
C CYS A 129 -7.66 -15.78 0.12
N LEU A 130 -7.18 -14.55 0.33
CA LEU A 130 -7.45 -13.79 1.55
C LEU A 130 -8.94 -13.44 1.72
N ALA A 131 -9.63 -13.10 0.63
CA ALA A 131 -11.04 -12.74 0.62
C ALA A 131 -12.00 -13.89 0.96
N HIS A 132 -11.59 -15.14 0.77
CA HIS A 132 -12.39 -16.30 1.20
C HIS A 132 -12.47 -16.43 2.73
N ILE A 133 -11.61 -15.74 3.48
CA ILE A 133 -11.48 -15.88 4.94
C ILE A 133 -12.08 -14.67 5.67
N SER A 134 -11.88 -13.48 5.13
CA SER A 134 -12.43 -12.24 5.67
C SER A 134 -12.61 -11.22 4.54
N PRO A 135 -13.57 -10.30 4.60
CA PRO A 135 -13.74 -9.25 3.60
C PRO A 135 -12.59 -8.21 3.65
N GLU A 136 -12.24 -7.65 2.48
CA GLU A 136 -11.23 -6.60 2.39
C GLU A 136 -11.83 -5.29 2.86
N GLN A 137 -11.09 -4.54 3.67
CA GLN A 137 -11.47 -3.20 4.08
C GLN A 137 -11.04 -2.18 3.02
N ARG A 138 -11.77 -2.14 1.90
CA ARG A 138 -11.49 -1.24 0.78
C ARG A 138 -12.79 -0.65 0.22
N PHE A 139 -12.77 0.64 -0.07
CA PHE A 139 -13.94 1.40 -0.55
C PHE A 139 -13.92 1.69 -2.06
N SER A 140 -12.92 1.19 -2.79
CA SER A 140 -12.75 1.40 -4.23
C SER A 140 -12.19 0.15 -4.89
N GLU A 141 -12.23 0.10 -6.23
CA GLU A 141 -11.56 -0.96 -6.97
C GLU A 141 -10.08 -1.03 -6.65
N TYR A 142 -9.56 -2.26 -6.56
CA TYR A 142 -8.14 -2.46 -6.35
C TYR A 142 -7.35 -2.06 -7.59
N LEU A 143 -6.40 -1.15 -7.38
CA LEU A 143 -5.38 -0.79 -8.35
C LEU A 143 -4.03 -1.10 -7.70
N PRO A 144 -3.20 -2.00 -8.25
CA PRO A 144 -1.87 -2.25 -7.70
C PRO A 144 -0.96 -1.02 -7.92
N HIS A 145 -0.35 -0.54 -6.84
CA HIS A 145 0.48 0.67 -6.85
C HIS A 145 1.46 0.68 -5.68
N ILE A 146 2.52 1.49 -5.81
CA ILE A 146 3.44 1.82 -4.72
C ILE A 146 3.28 3.31 -4.42
N THR A 147 2.71 3.63 -3.26
CA THR A 147 2.52 5.01 -2.81
C THR A 147 3.86 5.65 -2.49
N LEU A 148 4.12 6.83 -3.07
CA LEU A 148 5.36 7.57 -2.85
C LEU A 148 5.28 8.52 -1.66
N GLY A 149 4.09 8.89 -1.21
CA GLY A 149 3.85 9.70 -0.02
C GLY A 149 2.47 10.33 -0.05
N LEU A 150 2.18 11.18 0.93
CA LEU A 150 0.94 11.95 1.00
C LEU A 150 1.22 13.43 0.72
N TYR A 151 0.36 14.09 -0.05
CA TYR A 151 0.53 15.51 -0.35
C TYR A 151 0.40 16.36 0.92
N ARG A 152 1.44 17.12 1.28
CA ARG A 152 1.37 18.22 2.25
C ARG A 152 0.74 19.46 1.64
N ARG A 153 1.01 19.66 0.36
CA ARG A 153 0.39 20.66 -0.50
C ARG A 153 0.14 19.99 -1.84
N ALA A 154 -1.02 20.23 -2.43
CA ALA A 154 -1.38 19.61 -3.70
C ALA A 154 -0.96 20.51 -4.88
N PRO A 155 -0.23 19.98 -5.88
CA PRO A 155 -0.03 20.69 -7.13
C PRO A 155 -1.35 20.79 -7.91
N SER A 156 -1.46 21.78 -8.81
CA SER A 156 -2.49 21.73 -9.85
C SER A 156 -2.25 20.51 -10.76
N LEU A 157 -3.27 20.07 -11.50
CA LEU A 157 -3.11 18.95 -12.45
C LEU A 157 -2.04 19.24 -13.51
N GLU A 158 -1.94 20.49 -13.97
CA GLU A 158 -0.91 20.92 -14.92
C GLU A 158 0.50 20.85 -14.32
N GLN A 159 0.65 21.29 -13.06
CA GLN A 159 1.91 21.17 -12.33
C GLN A 159 2.28 19.69 -12.13
N PHE A 160 1.31 18.85 -11.76
CA PHE A 160 1.52 17.41 -11.63
C PHE A 160 1.96 16.78 -12.94
N ASN A 161 1.35 17.15 -14.07
CA ASN A 161 1.75 16.65 -15.38
C ASN A 161 3.22 16.96 -15.71
N ARG A 162 3.70 18.17 -15.38
CA ARG A 162 5.13 18.52 -15.51
C ARG A 162 6.02 17.69 -14.58
N LEU A 163 5.60 17.51 -13.33
CA LEU A 163 6.32 16.65 -12.37
C LEU A 163 6.39 15.20 -12.85
N ARG A 164 5.31 14.68 -13.44
CA ARG A 164 5.25 13.33 -14.04
C ARG A 164 6.20 13.18 -15.22
N GLN A 165 6.20 14.13 -16.16
CA GLN A 165 7.08 14.08 -17.34
C GLN A 165 8.57 14.17 -16.98
N SER A 166 8.90 14.92 -15.92
CA SER A 166 10.28 15.10 -15.45
C SER A 166 10.69 14.12 -14.34
N CYS A 167 9.80 13.21 -13.95
CA CYS A 167 10.07 12.29 -12.86
C CYS A 167 11.24 11.38 -13.23
N PRO A 168 12.27 11.21 -12.36
CA PRO A 168 13.42 10.35 -12.63
C PRO A 168 13.07 8.87 -12.42
N PHE A 169 12.02 8.40 -13.11
CA PHE A 169 11.54 7.02 -13.08
C PHE A 169 11.64 6.40 -14.47
N THR A 170 12.23 5.22 -14.55
CA THR A 170 12.22 4.39 -15.75
C THR A 170 11.36 3.15 -15.50
N PRO A 171 10.40 2.83 -16.40
CA PRO A 171 9.62 1.60 -16.31
C PRO A 171 10.53 0.38 -16.12
N SER A 172 10.18 -0.48 -15.17
CA SER A 172 11.05 -1.56 -14.73
C SER A 172 10.25 -2.73 -14.18
N HIS A 173 10.95 -3.81 -13.86
CA HIS A 173 10.35 -4.99 -13.25
C HIS A 173 10.82 -5.13 -11.80
N TRP A 174 9.89 -5.57 -10.96
CA TRP A 174 10.13 -5.94 -9.58
C TRP A 174 9.96 -7.44 -9.42
N SER A 175 11.01 -8.13 -8.98
CA SER A 175 10.93 -9.55 -8.62
C SER A 175 10.42 -9.68 -7.19
N VAL A 176 9.21 -10.19 -7.03
CA VAL A 176 8.56 -10.41 -5.73
C VAL A 176 8.88 -11.83 -5.26
N ARG A 177 9.37 -11.93 -4.03
CA ARG A 177 9.80 -13.20 -3.39
C ARG A 177 9.25 -13.37 -1.98
N SER A 178 8.51 -12.39 -1.48
CA SER A 178 8.02 -12.42 -0.11
C SER A 178 6.71 -11.65 0.01
N LEU A 179 5.82 -12.18 0.85
CA LEU A 179 4.57 -11.55 1.27
C LEU A 179 4.62 -11.31 2.77
N TYR A 180 4.13 -10.16 3.22
CA TYR A 180 4.18 -9.75 4.62
C TYR A 180 2.77 -9.47 5.14
N LEU A 181 2.52 -9.88 6.38
CA LEU A 181 1.45 -9.32 7.20
C LEU A 181 2.07 -8.27 8.10
N GLN A 182 1.62 -7.03 7.94
CA GLN A 182 2.13 -5.88 8.66
C GLN A 182 0.99 -5.10 9.31
N SER A 183 1.32 -4.20 10.23
CA SER A 183 0.39 -3.19 10.71
C SER A 183 1.04 -1.82 10.80
N TYR A 184 0.21 -0.80 10.93
CA TYR A 184 0.65 0.54 11.34
C TYR A 184 -0.27 1.09 12.43
N LEU A 185 0.21 2.10 13.16
CA LEU A 185 -0.57 2.81 14.15
C LEU A 185 -1.66 3.64 13.46
N ALA A 186 -2.92 3.45 13.84
CA ALA A 186 -4.05 4.17 13.25
C ALA A 186 -4.03 5.68 13.53
N THR A 187 -3.33 6.08 14.58
CA THR A 187 -3.10 7.48 14.96
C THR A 187 -1.92 8.11 14.18
N ASP A 188 -1.15 7.32 13.42
CA ASP A 188 0.00 7.79 12.65
C ASP A 188 -0.06 7.29 11.19
N GLN A 189 -0.62 8.14 10.33
CA GLN A 189 -0.83 7.84 8.91
C GLN A 189 0.47 7.61 8.13
N LEU A 190 1.60 8.18 8.58
CA LEU A 190 2.90 8.13 7.90
C LEU A 190 3.99 7.39 8.69
N GLY A 191 3.62 6.85 9.85
CA GLY A 191 4.46 6.03 10.71
C GLY A 191 4.91 4.74 10.01
N PRO A 192 5.89 4.04 10.58
CA PRO A 192 6.45 2.84 9.98
C PRO A 192 5.45 1.67 10.00
N LEU A 193 5.61 0.75 9.06
CA LEU A 193 4.99 -0.57 9.14
C LEU A 193 5.79 -1.43 10.13
N GLN A 194 5.05 -2.15 10.97
CA GLN A 194 5.55 -3.21 11.82
C GLN A 194 5.21 -4.55 11.18
N THR A 195 6.23 -5.41 11.01
CA THR A 195 6.04 -6.77 10.50
C THR A 195 5.64 -7.72 11.61
N HIS A 196 4.55 -8.46 11.41
CA HIS A 196 4.09 -9.50 12.34
C HIS A 196 4.40 -10.90 11.82
N TRP A 197 4.37 -11.05 10.49
CA TRP A 197 4.63 -12.32 9.82
C TRP A 197 5.11 -12.08 8.41
N HIS A 198 5.92 -12.99 7.88
CA HIS A 198 6.30 -12.99 6.48
C HIS A 198 6.41 -14.43 5.95
N TYR A 199 6.23 -14.57 4.65
CA TYR A 199 6.41 -15.81 3.92
C TYR A 199 7.24 -15.55 2.68
N ARG A 200 8.37 -16.26 2.59
CA ARG A 200 9.27 -16.24 1.45
C ARG A 200 8.95 -17.42 0.54
N PHE A 201 8.87 -17.14 -0.75
CA PHE A 201 8.65 -18.09 -1.82
C PHE A 201 9.70 -17.90 -2.92
#